data_AF-T0JE40-F1
#
_entry.id   AF-T0JE40-F1
#
_cell.length_a   1.000
_cell.length_b   1.000
_cell.length_c   1.000
_cell.angle_alpha   90.00
_cell.angle_beta   90.00
_cell.angle_gamma   90.00
#
_symmetry.space_group_name_H-M   'P 1'
#
loop_
_entity.id
_entity.type
_entity.pdbx_description
1 polymer ?
#
loop_
_entity_poly.entity_id
_entity_poly.type
_entity_poly.pdbx_seq_one_letter_code
_entity_poly.pdbx_strand_id
1 'polypeptide(L)'
;MLENISLIKEVHEHLATKYAQKQAREALAKIDLERISLHRVNMCNAYEVFCVSLIRAMMSDDKNVIIVSPINLLDNLSSINDLISIIKKLDINKEVVILDTLSNEAHYKEVSCTIIK
;
A
#
# COMPACT_ATOMS: atom_id res chain seq x y z
N MET A 1 4.10 13.73 -2.49
CA MET A 1 3.61 12.37 -2.77
C MET A 1 2.29 12.37 -3.53
N LEU A 2 1.54 13.49 -3.58
CA LEU A 2 0.30 13.63 -4.34
C LEU A 2 0.44 13.22 -5.80
N GLU A 3 1.41 13.79 -6.51
CA GLU A 3 1.69 13.46 -7.92
C GLU A 3 2.00 11.98 -8.10
N ASN A 4 2.78 11.40 -7.17
CA ASN A 4 3.11 9.98 -7.23
C ASN A 4 1.85 9.11 -7.11
N ILE A 5 0.90 9.46 -6.25
CA ILE A 5 -0.36 8.71 -6.13
C ILE A 5 -1.26 8.96 -7.35
N SER A 6 -1.44 10.23 -7.73
CA SER A 6 -2.42 10.63 -8.75
C SER A 6 -2.12 10.05 -10.13
N LEU A 7 -0.84 9.83 -10.44
CA LEU A 7 -0.39 9.22 -11.70
C LEU A 7 -1.12 7.93 -12.06
N ILE A 8 -1.52 7.09 -11.09
CA ILE A 8 -2.24 5.86 -11.41
C ILE A 8 -3.59 6.15 -12.09
N LYS A 9 -4.35 7.14 -11.57
CA LYS A 9 -5.64 7.55 -12.11
C LYS A 9 -5.51 8.36 -13.40
N GLU A 10 -4.47 9.20 -13.48
CA GLU A 10 -4.20 10.01 -14.68
C GLU A 10 -3.87 9.11 -15.89
N VAL A 11 -3.08 8.07 -15.67
CA VAL A 11 -2.64 7.16 -16.75
C VAL A 11 -3.68 6.11 -17.08
N HIS A 12 -4.27 5.44 -16.08
CA HIS A 12 -5.16 4.30 -16.32
C HIS A 12 -6.60 4.73 -16.63
N GLU A 13 -7.08 5.82 -16.02
CA GLU A 13 -8.47 6.27 -16.14
C GLU A 13 -8.61 7.60 -16.91
N HIS A 14 -7.49 8.16 -17.41
CA HIS A 14 -7.45 9.46 -18.08
C HIS A 14 -8.09 10.59 -17.26
N LEU A 15 -8.06 10.45 -15.93
CA LEU A 15 -8.66 11.41 -15.03
C LEU A 15 -7.83 12.71 -15.05
N ALA A 16 -8.48 13.87 -15.14
CA ALA A 16 -7.74 15.12 -15.13
C ALA A 16 -6.96 15.28 -13.82
N THR A 17 -5.72 15.77 -13.91
CA THR A 17 -4.76 15.87 -12.79
C THR A 17 -5.38 16.48 -11.53
N LYS A 18 -6.22 17.52 -11.65
CA LYS A 18 -6.90 18.14 -10.51
C LYS A 18 -7.77 17.15 -9.72
N TYR A 19 -8.51 16.27 -10.40
CA TYR A 19 -9.38 15.29 -9.75
C TYR A 19 -8.58 14.10 -9.21
N ALA A 20 -7.58 13.62 -9.95
CA ALA A 20 -6.69 12.55 -9.50
C ALA A 20 -5.91 12.97 -8.24
N GLN A 21 -5.41 14.21 -8.21
CA GLN A 21 -4.76 14.78 -7.04
C GLN A 21 -5.74 14.96 -5.87
N LYS A 22 -6.98 15.38 -6.13
CA LYS A 22 -7.99 15.46 -5.07
C LYS A 22 -8.21 14.09 -4.41
N GLN A 23 -8.41 13.03 -5.19
CA GLN A 23 -8.58 11.67 -4.67
C GLN A 23 -7.35 11.18 -3.90
N ALA A 24 -6.14 11.47 -4.42
CA ALA A 24 -4.89 11.15 -3.74
C ALA A 24 -4.77 11.81 -2.36
N ARG A 25 -5.17 13.08 -2.25
CA ARG A 25 -5.17 13.82 -0.99
C ARG A 25 -6.18 13.25 0.00
N GLU A 26 -7.39 12.94 -0.46
CA GLU A 26 -8.44 12.33 0.35
C GLU A 26 -7.99 10.96 0.90
N ALA A 27 -7.32 10.14 0.07
CA ALA A 27 -6.76 8.86 0.50
C ALA A 27 -5.65 9.03 1.56
N LEU A 28 -4.75 10.01 1.39
CA LEU A 28 -3.74 10.32 2.41
C LEU A 28 -4.36 10.82 3.72
N ALA A 29 -5.39 11.67 3.63
CA ALA A 29 -6.09 12.19 4.81
C ALA A 29 -6.79 11.07 5.60
N LYS A 30 -7.42 10.10 4.92
CA LYS A 30 -8.06 8.93 5.56
C LYS A 30 -7.13 8.14 6.47
N ILE A 31 -5.82 8.16 6.21
CA ILE A 31 -4.81 7.42 6.97
C ILE A 31 -3.85 8.34 7.73
N ASP A 32 -4.26 9.58 7.98
CA ASP A 32 -3.53 10.56 8.79
C ASP A 32 -2.15 10.94 8.21
N LEU A 33 -1.98 10.84 6.88
CA LEU A 33 -0.75 11.13 6.15
C LEU A 33 -0.87 12.32 5.19
N GLU A 34 -1.85 13.20 5.36
CA GLU A 34 -1.99 14.38 4.49
C GLU A 34 -0.72 15.27 4.51
N ARG A 35 0.01 15.33 5.63
CA ARG A 35 1.24 16.14 5.76
C ARG A 35 2.33 15.83 4.73
N ILE A 36 2.41 14.58 4.22
CA ILE A 36 3.41 14.19 3.21
C ILE A 36 2.98 14.49 1.77
N SER A 37 1.82 15.12 1.60
CA SER A 37 1.24 15.52 0.31
C SER A 37 2.25 16.14 -0.65
N LEU A 38 3.04 17.09 -0.15
CA LEU A 38 4.04 17.83 -0.94
C LEU A 38 5.46 17.26 -0.83
N HIS A 39 5.64 16.17 -0.09
CA HIS A 39 6.96 15.57 0.07
C HIS A 39 7.42 14.86 -1.21
N ARG A 40 8.74 14.71 -1.36
CA ARG A 40 9.37 13.79 -2.32
C ARG A 40 9.74 12.52 -1.57
N VAL A 41 9.98 11.44 -2.31
CA VAL A 41 10.28 10.10 -1.75
C VAL A 41 11.41 10.15 -0.72
N ASN A 42 12.48 10.92 -0.97
CA ASN A 42 13.62 11.06 -0.07
C ASN A 42 13.34 11.86 1.22
N MET A 43 12.17 12.48 1.34
CA MET A 43 11.70 13.17 2.54
C MET A 43 10.65 12.34 3.30
N CYS A 44 10.46 11.07 2.89
CA CYS A 44 9.54 10.15 3.51
C CYS A 44 10.31 8.99 4.15
N ASN A 45 9.79 8.49 5.27
CA ASN A 45 10.29 7.25 5.87
C ASN A 45 9.73 6.02 5.15
N ALA A 46 10.24 4.82 5.48
CA ALA A 46 9.84 3.58 4.83
C ALA A 46 8.33 3.30 4.95
N TYR A 47 7.73 3.59 6.11
CA TYR A 47 6.30 3.43 6.34
C TYR A 47 5.45 4.36 5.46
N GLU A 48 5.84 5.62 5.33
CA GLU A 48 5.16 6.59 4.47
C GLU A 48 5.23 6.19 3.01
N VAL A 49 6.40 5.72 2.54
CA VAL A 49 6.58 5.22 1.17
C VAL A 49 5.73 3.96 0.93
N PHE A 50 5.67 3.06 1.92
CA PHE A 50 4.79 1.89 1.88
C PHE A 50 3.33 2.29 1.76
N CYS A 51 2.83 3.19 2.62
CA CYS A 51 1.44 3.65 2.59
C CYS A 51 1.08 4.34 1.26
N VAL A 52 2.00 5.11 0.67
CA VAL A 52 1.80 5.69 -0.65
C VAL A 52 1.68 4.61 -1.74
N SER A 53 2.53 3.58 -1.67
CA SER A 53 2.47 2.44 -2.60
C SER A 53 1.18 1.65 -2.45
N LEU A 54 0.72 1.45 -1.21
CA LEU A 54 -0.57 0.84 -0.91
C LEU A 54 -1.72 1.65 -1.48
N ILE A 55 -1.77 2.97 -1.24
CA ILE A 55 -2.80 3.85 -1.81
C ILE A 55 -2.82 3.71 -3.34
N ARG A 56 -1.66 3.74 -4.00
CA ARG A 56 -1.56 3.56 -5.46
C ARG A 56 -2.19 2.25 -5.92
N ALA A 57 -1.87 1.14 -5.26
CA ALA A 57 -2.43 -0.17 -5.61
C ALA A 57 -3.95 -0.22 -5.36
N MET A 58 -4.42 0.36 -4.26
CA MET A 58 -5.85 0.43 -3.98
C MET A 58 -6.60 1.34 -4.97
N MET A 59 -5.92 2.35 -5.52
CA MET A 59 -6.47 3.26 -6.53
C MET A 59 -6.36 2.74 -7.97
N SER A 60 -5.66 1.64 -8.26
CA SER A 60 -5.64 1.07 -9.61
C SER A 60 -7.00 0.49 -10.01
N ASP A 61 -7.17 0.06 -11.25
CA ASP A 61 -8.38 -0.66 -11.70
C ASP A 61 -8.36 -2.17 -11.37
N ASP A 62 -7.24 -2.67 -10.84
CA ASP A 62 -7.11 -4.10 -10.54
C ASP A 62 -8.04 -4.50 -9.40
N LYS A 63 -8.72 -5.63 -9.56
CA LYS A 63 -9.64 -6.17 -8.54
C LYS A 63 -8.91 -6.68 -7.29
N ASN A 64 -7.65 -7.07 -7.47
CA ASN A 64 -6.84 -7.73 -6.46
C ASN A 64 -5.60 -6.90 -6.15
N VAL A 65 -5.28 -6.76 -4.87
CA VAL A 65 -4.04 -6.11 -4.40
C VAL A 65 -3.23 -7.14 -3.63
N ILE A 66 -2.00 -7.39 -4.08
CA ILE A 66 -1.07 -8.30 -3.42
C ILE A 66 -0.03 -7.46 -2.69
N ILE A 67 0.02 -7.59 -1.37
CA ILE A 67 1.00 -6.91 -0.53
C ILE A 67 2.09 -7.91 -0.20
N VAL A 68 3.26 -7.73 -0.80
CA VAL A 68 4.47 -8.51 -0.50
C VAL A 68 5.43 -7.60 0.25
N SER A 69 5.47 -7.73 1.57
CA SER A 69 6.39 -6.95 2.39
C SER A 69 6.71 -7.67 3.69
N PRO A 70 7.95 -7.57 4.18
CA PRO A 70 8.24 -7.87 5.57
C PRO A 70 7.54 -6.83 6.47
N ILE A 71 6.33 -7.13 6.95
CA ILE A 71 5.50 -6.20 7.73
C ILE A 71 6.26 -5.72 8.97
N ASN A 72 7.02 -6.62 9.61
CA ASN A 72 7.78 -6.35 10.83
C ASN A 72 8.99 -5.41 10.64
N LEU A 73 9.34 -5.05 9.40
CA LEU A 73 10.42 -4.09 9.11
C LEU A 73 9.92 -2.65 8.92
N LEU A 74 8.61 -2.43 9.05
CA LEU A 74 8.03 -1.10 8.97
C LEU A 74 7.83 -0.61 10.41
N ASP A 75 8.69 0.31 10.86
CA ASP A 75 8.78 0.77 12.27
C ASP A 75 7.45 1.24 12.90
N ASN A 76 6.44 1.57 12.08
CA ASN A 76 5.11 2.00 12.51
C ASN A 76 3.99 0.96 12.28
N LEU A 77 4.31 -0.24 11.82
CA LEU A 77 3.41 -1.39 11.73
C LEU A 77 3.87 -2.41 12.76
N SER A 78 3.27 -2.33 13.96
CA SER A 78 3.58 -3.24 15.06
C SER A 78 2.97 -4.63 14.83
N SER A 79 1.94 -4.72 13.98
CA SER A 79 1.25 -5.96 13.65
C SER A 79 0.54 -5.90 12.30
N ILE A 80 0.13 -7.06 11.79
CA ILE A 80 -0.77 -7.16 10.63
C ILE A 80 -2.11 -6.45 10.85
N ASN A 81 -2.56 -6.30 12.11
CA ASN A 81 -3.80 -5.60 12.42
C ASN A 81 -3.73 -4.11 12.10
N ASP A 82 -2.54 -3.50 12.24
CA ASP A 82 -2.32 -2.10 11.89
C ASP A 82 -2.49 -1.91 10.36
N LEU A 83 -1.94 -2.85 9.57
CA LEU A 83 -2.11 -2.85 8.12
C LEU A 83 -3.59 -3.05 7.73
N ILE A 84 -4.28 -3.99 8.37
CA ILE A 84 -5.72 -4.21 8.14
C ILE A 84 -6.52 -2.94 8.49
N SER A 85 -6.15 -2.23 9.56
CA SER A 85 -6.78 -0.96 9.94
C SER A 85 -6.60 0.11 8.87
N ILE A 86 -5.38 0.25 8.31
CA ILE A 86 -5.11 1.17 7.21
C ILE A 86 -5.95 0.82 5.97
N ILE A 87 -5.99 -0.47 5.58
CA ILE A 87 -6.78 -0.94 4.43
C ILE A 87 -8.26 -0.62 4.64
N LYS A 88 -8.80 -0.88 5.84
CA LYS A 88 -10.20 -0.55 6.18
C LYS A 88 -10.47 0.94 6.12
N LYS A 89 -9.56 1.79 6.60
CA LYS A 89 -9.69 3.26 6.53
C LYS A 89 -9.75 3.76 5.08
N LEU A 90 -9.03 3.12 4.16
CA LEU A 90 -9.07 3.49 2.74
C LEU A 90 -10.44 3.22 2.11
N ASP A 91 -11.22 2.28 2.67
CA ASP A 91 -12.61 1.98 2.29
C ASP A 91 -12.76 1.64 0.80
N ILE A 92 -11.96 0.69 0.34
CA ILE A 92 -11.91 0.27 -1.06
C ILE A 92 -12.29 -1.20 -1.15
N ASN A 93 -13.29 -1.49 -1.99
CA ASN A 93 -13.83 -2.83 -2.20
C ASN A 93 -12.96 -3.64 -3.17
N LYS A 94 -11.80 -4.08 -2.68
CA LYS A 94 -10.84 -4.92 -3.41
C LYS A 94 -10.44 -6.12 -2.57
N GLU A 95 -10.14 -7.24 -3.24
CA GLU A 95 -9.54 -8.40 -2.57
C GLU A 95 -8.08 -8.08 -2.26
N VAL A 96 -7.68 -8.16 -0.99
CA VAL A 96 -6.30 -7.89 -0.57
C VAL A 96 -5.68 -9.17 -0.04
N VAL A 97 -4.60 -9.60 -0.68
CA VAL A 97 -3.79 -10.75 -0.27
C VAL A 97 -2.50 -10.24 0.34
N ILE A 98 -2.23 -10.61 1.60
CA ILE A 98 -1.02 -10.20 2.32
C ILE A 98 -0.09 -11.41 2.42
N LEU A 99 1.12 -11.27 1.88
CA LEU A 99 2.17 -12.27 1.93
C LEU A 99 3.30 -11.76 2.84
N ASP A 100 3.30 -12.19 4.10
CA ASP A 100 4.40 -11.92 5.02
C ASP A 100 5.56 -12.88 4.75
N THR A 101 6.52 -12.42 3.96
CA THR A 101 7.64 -13.24 3.51
C THR A 101 8.57 -13.65 4.63
N LEU A 102 8.73 -12.86 5.70
CA LEU A 102 9.62 -13.21 6.81
C LEU A 102 9.00 -14.30 7.69
N SER A 103 7.72 -14.14 8.04
CA SER A 103 7.01 -15.17 8.80
C SER A 103 6.89 -16.47 7.99
N ASN A 104 6.61 -16.35 6.70
CA ASN A 104 6.56 -17.51 5.80
C ASN A 104 7.93 -18.19 5.66
N GLU A 105 9.00 -17.43 5.44
CA GLU A 105 10.35 -18.00 5.39
C GLU A 105 10.69 -18.70 6.71
N ALA A 106 10.50 -18.05 7.86
CA ALA A 106 10.75 -18.65 9.16
C ALA A 106 9.95 -19.94 9.39
N HIS A 107 8.70 -19.99 8.95
CA HIS A 107 7.84 -21.17 9.09
C HIS A 107 8.21 -22.32 8.15
N TYR A 108 8.57 -22.02 6.90
CA TYR A 108 8.77 -23.04 5.86
C TYR A 108 10.22 -23.40 5.56
N LYS A 109 11.21 -22.68 6.11
CA LYS A 109 12.65 -22.87 5.82
C LYS A 109 13.16 -24.29 6.04
N GLU A 110 12.56 -25.04 6.97
CA GLU A 110 12.93 -26.42 7.30
C GLU A 110 11.84 -27.44 6.93
N VAL A 111 10.78 -26.99 6.27
CA VAL A 111 9.67 -27.86 5.85
C VAL A 111 9.94 -28.35 4.43
N SER A 112 9.92 -29.67 4.24
CA SER A 112 10.01 -30.26 2.90
C SER A 112 8.83 -29.80 2.05
N CYS A 113 9.09 -29.07 0.96
CA CYS A 113 8.05 -28.62 0.03
C CYS A 113 7.39 -29.84 -0.63
N THR A 114 6.12 -30.07 -0.32
CA THR A 114 5.29 -31.15 -0.90
C THR A 114 4.67 -30.77 -2.24
N ILE A 115 4.91 -29.56 -2.75
CA ILE A 115 4.50 -29.18 -4.10
C ILE A 115 5.45 -29.86 -5.09
N ILE A 116 5.02 -31.01 -5.59
CA ILE A 116 5.64 -31.72 -6.71
C ILE A 116 5.50 -30.83 -7.94
N LYS A 117 6.63 -30.55 -8.61
CA LYS A 117 6.69 -29.80 -9.87
C LYS A 117 5.97 -30.51 -11.01
#